data_AF-A0A7C3F3E6-F1
#
_entry.id   AF-A0A7C3F3E6-F1
#
_cell.length_a   1.000
_cell.length_b   1.000
_cell.length_c   1.000
_cell.angle_alpha   90.00
_cell.angle_beta   90.00
_cell.angle_gamma   90.00
#
_symmetry.space_group_name_H-M   'P 1'
#
loop_
_entity.id
_entity.type
_entity.pdbx_description
1 polymer ?
#
loop_
_entity_poly.entity_id
_entity_poly.type
_entity_poly.pdbx_seq_one_letter_code
_entity_poly.pdbx_strand_id
1 'polypeptide(L)'
;MPASPPPASPRGTPVTRLPCAALLLAACGLGACALLRPRVTPADNSRCHVCHINYDEEQFAVKHAKHGVGCQQCHGPSDEHCGSESHEIAPDIIYPLDRIAPACLKCHEPKTLADQEMHTLNLIGTPQAKKVCTECHDTHRLARRTVRWDKATRKLLPPS
;
A
#
# COMPACT_ATOMS: atom_id res chain seq x y z
N MET A 1 -27.03 46.62 2.03
CA MET A 1 -27.96 45.91 2.94
C MET A 1 -27.13 45.29 4.04
N PRO A 2 -27.36 45.61 5.33
CA PRO A 2 -26.57 45.06 6.41
C PRO A 2 -26.95 43.59 6.66
N ALA A 3 -25.93 42.74 6.83
CA ALA A 3 -26.08 41.32 7.12
C ALA A 3 -26.66 41.11 8.53
N SER A 4 -27.62 40.19 8.65
CA SER A 4 -28.25 39.81 9.91
C SER A 4 -27.26 39.13 10.88
N PRO A 5 -27.37 39.35 12.19
CA PRO A 5 -26.54 38.66 13.18
C PRO A 5 -26.95 37.18 13.33
N PRO A 6 -26.00 36.29 13.72
CA PRO A 6 -26.28 34.88 13.93
C PRO A 6 -27.10 34.61 15.20
N PRO A 7 -27.88 33.51 15.25
CA PRO A 7 -28.74 33.18 16.39
C PRO A 7 -27.96 32.72 17.62
N ALA A 8 -28.50 33.05 18.80
CA ALA A 8 -27.95 32.70 20.10
C ALA A 8 -28.11 31.20 20.42
N SER A 9 -27.08 30.62 21.04
CA SER A 9 -27.02 29.21 21.47
C SER A 9 -28.00 28.92 22.63
N PRO A 10 -28.79 27.83 22.59
CA PRO A 10 -29.68 27.50 23.69
C PRO A 10 -28.92 26.91 24.90
N ARG A 11 -29.29 27.42 26.08
CA ARG A 11 -28.83 27.00 27.41
C ARG A 11 -29.20 25.54 27.70
N GLY A 12 -28.26 24.82 28.32
CA GLY A 12 -28.36 23.40 28.65
C GLY A 12 -29.53 23.03 29.55
N THR A 13 -30.03 21.81 29.34
CA THR A 13 -31.07 21.14 30.13
C THR A 13 -30.53 20.61 31.46
N PRO A 14 -31.34 20.54 32.53
CA PRO A 14 -30.90 20.06 33.83
C PRO A 14 -30.74 18.53 33.83
N VAL A 15 -29.62 18.07 34.38
CA VAL A 15 -29.32 16.65 34.62
C VAL A 15 -30.17 16.16 35.79
N THR A 16 -31.19 15.34 35.50
CA THR A 16 -31.91 14.56 36.51
C THR A 16 -31.06 13.35 36.93
N ARG A 17 -30.77 13.28 38.23
CA ARG A 17 -30.01 12.21 38.88
C ARG A 17 -30.85 10.93 38.94
N LEU A 18 -30.33 9.83 38.40
CA LEU A 18 -30.88 8.48 38.59
C LEU A 18 -30.43 7.96 39.98
N PRO A 19 -31.32 7.41 40.81
CA PRO A 19 -30.95 6.88 42.10
C PRO A 19 -30.23 5.53 41.98
N CYS A 20 -29.25 5.39 42.86
CA CYS A 20 -28.41 4.26 43.16
C CYS A 20 -29.20 3.14 43.88
N ALA A 21 -29.16 1.92 43.35
CA ALA A 21 -29.25 0.60 44.02
C ALA A 21 -29.75 -0.43 42.98
N ALA A 22 -29.26 -1.65 42.81
CA ALA A 22 -28.13 -2.43 43.31
C ALA A 22 -28.22 -3.79 42.56
N LEU A 23 -27.25 -4.69 42.77
CA LEU A 23 -27.22 -6.12 42.37
C LEU A 23 -26.83 -6.38 40.89
N LEU A 24 -25.83 -7.21 40.54
CA LEU A 24 -25.15 -8.33 41.21
C LEU A 24 -23.71 -8.53 40.68
N LEU A 25 -22.96 -9.27 41.49
CA LEU A 25 -21.55 -9.66 41.43
C LEU A 25 -21.05 -10.25 40.09
N ALA A 26 -19.82 -9.88 39.69
CA ALA A 26 -18.76 -10.84 39.36
C ALA A 26 -17.39 -10.18 39.51
N ALA A 27 -16.56 -10.81 40.34
CA ALA A 27 -15.26 -10.33 40.80
C ALA A 27 -14.14 -10.45 39.75
N CYS A 28 -13.08 -9.66 39.99
CA CYS A 28 -11.78 -9.68 39.36
C CYS A 28 -11.28 -11.06 38.86
N GLY A 29 -10.84 -11.09 37.61
CA GLY A 29 -9.81 -11.99 37.11
C GLY A 29 -8.94 -11.22 36.12
N LEU A 30 -7.76 -10.81 36.56
CA LEU A 30 -6.81 -9.98 35.82
C LEU A 30 -6.42 -10.62 34.47
N GLY A 31 -6.30 -9.77 33.44
CA GLY A 31 -5.25 -9.97 32.44
C GLY A 31 -5.63 -10.57 31.08
N ALA A 32 -6.63 -10.03 30.39
CA ALA A 32 -6.74 -10.22 28.94
C ALA A 32 -7.45 -9.06 28.23
N CYS A 33 -7.11 -7.81 28.56
CA CYS A 33 -7.21 -6.74 27.56
C CYS A 33 -6.00 -6.87 26.62
N ALA A 34 -5.86 -8.04 26.00
CA ALA A 34 -4.87 -8.27 24.97
C ALA A 34 -5.28 -7.38 23.80
N LEU A 35 -4.41 -6.41 23.52
CA LEU A 35 -4.42 -5.53 22.37
C LEU A 35 -4.70 -6.35 21.09
N LEU A 36 -5.97 -6.48 20.71
CA LEU A 36 -6.33 -7.06 19.41
C LEU A 36 -5.93 -6.03 18.35
N ARG A 37 -4.66 -6.08 17.95
CA ARG A 37 -4.24 -5.43 16.70
C ARG A 37 -5.09 -6.06 15.58
N PRO A 38 -5.81 -5.26 14.79
CA PRO A 38 -6.54 -5.78 13.63
C PRO A 38 -5.58 -6.60 12.78
N ARG A 39 -5.96 -7.84 12.43
CA ARG A 39 -5.20 -8.60 11.43
C ARG A 39 -5.42 -7.91 10.10
N VAL A 40 -4.32 -7.61 9.40
CA VAL A 40 -4.40 -7.16 8.01
C VAL A 40 -4.80 -8.35 7.16
N THR A 41 -5.87 -8.19 6.38
CA THR A 41 -6.28 -9.20 5.39
C THR A 41 -5.28 -9.18 4.23
N PRO A 42 -4.74 -10.33 3.82
CA PRO A 42 -3.88 -10.38 2.65
C PRO A 42 -4.60 -9.86 1.40
N ALA A 43 -3.87 -9.18 0.51
CA ALA A 43 -4.43 -8.71 -0.76
C ALA A 43 -4.76 -9.87 -1.70
N ASP A 44 -5.86 -9.73 -2.45
CA ASP A 44 -6.23 -10.66 -3.51
C ASP A 44 -5.56 -10.26 -4.84
N ASN A 45 -4.70 -11.14 -5.35
CA ASN A 45 -4.00 -10.96 -6.62
C ASN A 45 -4.46 -11.96 -7.69
N SER A 46 -5.53 -12.72 -7.44
CA SER A 46 -5.99 -13.84 -8.28
C SER A 46 -6.12 -13.47 -9.77
N ARG A 47 -6.68 -12.30 -10.09
CA ARG A 47 -6.79 -11.81 -11.47
C ARG A 47 -5.45 -11.62 -12.18
N CYS A 48 -4.41 -11.22 -11.45
CA CYS A 48 -3.07 -10.99 -12.01
C CYS A 48 -2.32 -12.33 -12.17
N HIS A 49 -2.58 -13.27 -11.25
CA HIS A 49 -1.95 -14.59 -11.24
C HIS A 49 -2.42 -15.49 -12.40
N VAL A 50 -3.51 -15.16 -13.10
CA VAL A 50 -3.94 -15.86 -14.32
C VAL A 50 -2.80 -15.94 -15.35
N CYS A 51 -2.09 -14.83 -15.57
CA CYS A 51 -0.99 -14.75 -16.54
C CYS A 51 0.38 -14.64 -15.86
N HIS A 52 0.44 -14.16 -14.61
CA HIS A 52 1.67 -13.93 -13.87
C HIS A 52 1.79 -14.80 -12.61
N ILE A 53 1.43 -16.08 -12.71
CA ILE A 53 1.42 -17.04 -11.59
C ILE A 53 2.76 -17.16 -10.85
N ASN A 54 3.89 -16.90 -11.52
CA ASN A 54 5.22 -16.93 -10.89
C ASN A 54 5.34 -15.95 -9.70
N TYR A 55 4.49 -14.92 -9.64
CA TYR A 55 4.47 -13.97 -8.53
C TYR A 55 3.69 -14.45 -7.31
N ASP A 56 2.96 -15.57 -7.40
CA ASP A 56 2.27 -16.17 -6.26
C ASP A 56 3.27 -16.70 -5.21
N GLU A 57 4.48 -17.06 -5.65
CA GLU A 57 5.57 -17.56 -4.80
C GLU A 57 6.72 -16.57 -4.64
N GLU A 58 6.71 -15.47 -5.40
CA GLU A 58 7.77 -14.47 -5.34
C GLU A 58 7.74 -13.71 -4.00
N GLN A 59 8.86 -13.71 -3.29
CA GLN A 59 8.95 -13.17 -1.94
C GLN A 59 8.55 -11.70 -1.84
N PHE A 60 8.86 -10.86 -2.84
CA PHE A 60 8.41 -9.47 -2.89
C PHE A 60 6.89 -9.39 -2.87
N ALA A 61 6.22 -10.01 -3.83
CA ALA A 61 4.77 -9.98 -3.97
C ALA A 61 4.08 -10.60 -2.76
N VAL A 62 4.57 -11.76 -2.28
CA VAL A 62 4.02 -12.46 -1.10
C VAL A 62 4.12 -11.61 0.17
N LYS A 63 5.26 -10.95 0.41
CA LYS A 63 5.44 -10.10 1.61
C LYS A 63 4.52 -8.88 1.57
N HIS A 64 4.37 -8.23 0.42
CA HIS A 64 3.45 -7.10 0.28
C HIS A 64 1.99 -7.54 0.41
N ALA A 65 1.60 -8.65 -0.24
CA ALA A 65 0.25 -9.17 -0.19
C ALA A 65 -0.16 -9.50 1.25
N LYS A 66 0.71 -10.10 2.06
CA LYS A 66 0.47 -10.37 3.50
C LYS A 66 0.15 -9.12 4.33
N HIS A 67 0.57 -7.95 3.86
CA HIS A 67 0.29 -6.65 4.48
C HIS A 67 -0.82 -5.88 3.75
N GLY A 68 -1.66 -6.57 2.98
CA GLY A 68 -2.79 -5.97 2.28
C GLY A 68 -2.38 -5.08 1.09
N VAL A 69 -1.16 -5.27 0.57
CA VAL A 69 -0.66 -4.56 -0.62
C VAL A 69 -0.62 -5.52 -1.80
N GLY A 70 -1.62 -5.43 -2.67
CA GLY A 70 -1.76 -6.22 -3.90
C GLY A 70 -1.15 -5.57 -5.13
N CYS A 71 -1.13 -6.30 -6.24
CA CYS A 71 -0.51 -5.89 -7.50
C CYS A 71 -1.03 -4.52 -7.98
N GLN A 72 -2.35 -4.31 -7.92
CA GLN A 72 -3.00 -3.12 -8.44
C GLN A 72 -2.67 -1.84 -7.64
N GLN A 73 -2.25 -1.95 -6.38
CA GLN A 73 -1.82 -0.77 -5.60
C GLN A 73 -0.51 -0.17 -6.13
N CYS A 74 0.34 -0.98 -6.76
CA CYS A 74 1.58 -0.53 -7.40
C CYS A 74 1.47 -0.40 -8.92
N HIS A 75 0.74 -1.31 -9.58
CA HIS A 75 0.63 -1.40 -11.04
C HIS A 75 -0.63 -0.76 -11.62
N GLY A 76 -1.49 -0.18 -10.78
CA GLY A 76 -2.80 0.38 -11.16
C GLY A 76 -3.84 -0.71 -11.49
N PRO A 77 -5.11 -0.32 -11.75
CA PRO A 77 -6.21 -1.26 -12.00
C PRO A 77 -5.89 -2.31 -13.07
N SER A 78 -5.24 -1.90 -14.16
CA SER A 78 -4.78 -2.76 -15.24
C SER A 78 -5.90 -3.62 -15.84
N ASP A 79 -7.09 -3.03 -16.05
CA ASP A 79 -8.25 -3.75 -16.58
C ASP A 79 -8.09 -4.06 -18.08
N GLU A 80 -7.69 -3.07 -18.89
CA GLU A 80 -7.40 -3.29 -20.31
C GLU A 80 -6.23 -4.25 -20.53
N HIS A 81 -5.22 -4.18 -19.66
CA HIS A 81 -4.07 -5.10 -19.70
C HIS A 81 -4.52 -6.55 -19.47
N CYS A 82 -5.34 -6.80 -18.46
CA CYS A 82 -5.84 -8.16 -18.19
C CYS A 82 -6.79 -8.68 -19.27
N GLY A 83 -7.45 -7.79 -20.03
CA GLY A 83 -8.25 -8.17 -21.20
C GLY A 83 -7.44 -8.40 -22.48
N SER A 84 -6.14 -8.10 -22.49
CA SER A 84 -5.29 -8.21 -23.68
C SER A 84 -4.57 -9.55 -23.73
N GLU A 85 -5.21 -10.55 -24.35
CA GLU A 85 -4.61 -11.89 -24.51
C GLU A 85 -3.32 -11.88 -25.36
N SER A 86 -3.19 -10.92 -26.29
CA SER A 86 -1.98 -10.70 -27.09
C SER A 86 -0.86 -10.01 -26.33
N HIS A 87 -1.10 -9.57 -25.09
CA HIS A 87 -0.17 -8.81 -24.26
C HIS A 87 0.34 -7.53 -24.95
N GLU A 88 -0.47 -6.87 -25.77
CA GLU A 88 -0.10 -5.62 -26.45
C GLU A 88 -0.33 -4.39 -25.57
N ILE A 89 -1.27 -4.49 -24.62
CA ILE A 89 -1.61 -3.41 -23.70
C ILE A 89 -0.73 -3.53 -22.45
N ALA A 90 0.01 -2.47 -22.14
CA ALA A 90 0.80 -2.38 -20.91
C ALA A 90 -0.09 -2.26 -19.66
N PRO A 91 0.36 -2.80 -18.50
CA PRO A 91 -0.22 -2.47 -17.19
C PRO A 91 -0.32 -0.97 -16.96
N ASP A 92 -1.18 -0.57 -16.02
CA ASP A 92 -1.44 0.86 -15.80
C ASP A 92 -0.22 1.66 -15.37
N ILE A 93 0.64 1.01 -14.60
CA ILE A 93 1.90 1.56 -14.15
C ILE A 93 3.00 0.52 -14.39
N ILE A 94 4.02 0.94 -15.14
CA ILE A 94 5.30 0.25 -15.24
C ILE A 94 6.36 1.22 -14.71
N TYR A 95 7.26 0.75 -13.84
CA TYR A 95 8.26 1.61 -13.24
C TYR A 95 9.55 1.65 -14.08
N PRO A 96 9.90 2.79 -14.73
CA PRO A 96 11.29 3.10 -15.05
C PRO A 96 12.09 3.26 -13.75
N LEU A 97 13.42 3.12 -13.84
CA LEU A 97 14.29 3.02 -12.66
C LEU A 97 14.16 4.21 -11.71
N ASP A 98 14.10 5.42 -12.26
CA ASP A 98 13.94 6.69 -11.54
C ASP A 98 12.59 6.82 -10.81
N ARG A 99 11.57 6.04 -11.19
CA ARG A 99 10.25 6.05 -10.54
C ARG A 99 10.06 4.96 -9.49
N ILE A 100 11.01 4.02 -9.34
CA ILE A 100 10.90 2.93 -8.35
C ILE A 100 10.98 3.49 -6.93
N ALA A 101 12.03 4.25 -6.60
CA ALA A 101 12.20 4.77 -5.24
C ALA A 101 11.03 5.67 -4.79
N PRO A 102 10.56 6.65 -5.58
CA PRO A 102 9.36 7.41 -5.23
C PRO A 102 8.11 6.55 -5.00
N ALA A 103 7.96 5.42 -5.70
CA ALA A 103 6.84 4.52 -5.51
C ALA A 103 6.91 3.79 -4.16
N CYS A 104 8.08 3.27 -3.80
CA CYS A 104 8.31 2.61 -2.51
C CYS A 104 8.03 3.57 -1.34
N LEU A 105 8.47 4.81 -1.46
CA LEU A 105 8.34 5.83 -0.42
C LEU A 105 6.91 6.33 -0.17
N LYS A 106 5.93 5.91 -0.99
CA LYS A 106 4.50 6.16 -0.69
C LYS A 106 4.02 5.45 0.57
N CYS A 107 4.66 4.32 0.91
CA CYS A 107 4.31 3.52 2.09
C CYS A 107 5.51 3.33 3.04
N HIS A 108 6.74 3.37 2.53
CA HIS A 108 7.94 3.28 3.34
C HIS A 108 8.45 4.67 3.73
N GLU A 109 8.21 5.06 4.98
CA GLU A 109 8.60 6.37 5.52
C GLU A 109 10.15 6.53 5.56
N PRO A 110 10.73 7.53 4.87
CA PRO A 110 12.18 7.74 4.84
C PRO A 110 12.83 7.79 6.22
N LYS A 111 12.16 8.41 7.20
CA LYS A 111 12.67 8.48 8.58
C LYS A 111 12.89 7.08 9.17
N THR A 112 12.01 6.13 8.89
CA THR A 112 12.13 4.75 9.40
C THR A 112 13.16 3.92 8.64
N LEU A 113 13.49 4.34 7.40
CA LEU A 113 14.54 3.72 6.59
C LEU A 113 15.94 4.22 6.94
N ALA A 114 16.07 5.50 7.32
CA ALA A 114 17.35 6.16 7.64
C ALA A 114 18.03 5.60 8.89
N ASP A 115 17.26 4.96 9.78
CA ASP A 115 17.78 4.27 10.96
C ASP A 115 18.50 2.95 10.62
N GLN A 116 18.47 2.53 9.35
CA GLN A 116 19.17 1.34 8.85
C GLN A 116 20.44 1.75 8.11
N GLU A 117 21.60 1.37 8.67
CA GLU A 117 22.94 1.69 8.15
C GLU A 117 23.08 1.45 6.64
N MET A 118 22.52 0.35 6.13
CA MET A 118 22.56 -0.04 4.72
C MET A 118 21.86 0.95 3.77
N HIS A 119 20.80 1.65 4.20
CA HIS A 119 20.12 2.65 3.38
C HIS A 119 20.90 3.97 3.33
N THR A 120 21.56 4.33 4.42
CA THR A 120 22.43 5.52 4.51
C THR A 120 23.66 5.38 3.64
N LEU A 121 24.35 4.22 3.65
CA LEU A 121 25.53 3.97 2.82
C LEU A 121 25.23 4.03 1.31
N ASN A 122 24.02 3.65 0.90
CA ASN A 122 23.59 3.70 -0.50
C ASN A 122 22.90 5.00 -0.90
N LEU A 123 22.79 5.96 0.04
CA LEU A 123 22.15 7.27 -0.14
C LEU A 123 20.69 7.13 -0.66
N ILE A 124 19.98 6.09 -0.23
CA ILE A 124 18.60 5.80 -0.69
C ILE A 124 17.68 6.99 -0.32
N GLY A 125 16.91 7.46 -1.30
CA GLY A 125 16.05 8.64 -1.15
C GLY A 125 16.71 9.97 -1.55
N THR A 126 17.95 9.94 -2.03
CA THR A 126 18.66 11.12 -2.58
C THR A 126 18.88 11.00 -4.09
N PRO A 127 19.15 12.11 -4.81
CA PRO A 127 19.56 12.06 -6.23
C PRO A 127 20.87 11.31 -6.48
N GLN A 128 21.69 11.08 -5.45
CA GLN A 128 22.99 10.40 -5.55
C GLN A 128 22.90 8.88 -5.33
N ALA A 129 21.70 8.34 -5.12
CA ALA A 129 21.50 6.91 -4.94
C ALA A 129 22.02 6.12 -6.15
N LYS A 130 22.94 5.18 -5.90
CA LYS A 130 23.57 4.36 -6.95
C LYS A 130 22.77 3.10 -7.31
N LYS A 131 21.87 2.71 -6.40
CA LYS A 131 21.01 1.53 -6.53
C LYS A 131 19.57 1.89 -6.20
N VAL A 132 18.63 1.18 -6.80
CA VAL A 132 17.19 1.32 -6.47
C VAL A 132 16.74 0.20 -5.52
N CYS A 133 15.62 0.42 -4.81
CA CYS A 133 15.15 -0.46 -3.74
C CYS A 133 15.12 -1.95 -4.13
N THR A 134 14.63 -2.25 -5.33
CA THR A 134 14.54 -3.63 -5.85
C THR A 134 15.91 -4.28 -6.03
N GLU A 135 16.98 -3.54 -6.34
CA GLU A 135 18.30 -4.16 -6.56
C GLU A 135 18.91 -4.82 -5.30
N CYS A 136 18.39 -4.52 -4.11
CA CYS A 136 18.74 -5.22 -2.88
C CYS A 136 17.57 -5.98 -2.26
N HIS A 137 16.34 -5.47 -2.37
CA HIS A 137 15.19 -6.05 -1.67
C HIS A 137 14.46 -7.14 -2.46
N ASP A 138 14.50 -7.14 -3.81
CA ASP A 138 14.01 -8.26 -4.63
C ASP A 138 14.21 -8.06 -6.16
N THR A 139 14.27 -9.16 -6.89
CA THR A 139 14.24 -9.19 -8.35
C THR A 139 12.82 -9.12 -8.94
N HIS A 140 11.92 -8.30 -8.38
CA HIS A 140 10.52 -8.16 -8.85
C HIS A 140 10.41 -7.65 -10.29
N ARG A 141 10.60 -8.58 -11.23
CA ARG A 141 10.79 -8.30 -12.64
C ARG A 141 10.58 -9.56 -13.47
N LEU A 142 9.84 -9.43 -14.57
CA LEU A 142 9.73 -10.50 -15.56
C LEU A 142 11.10 -10.85 -16.14
N ALA A 143 11.52 -12.10 -15.97
CA ALA A 143 12.80 -12.62 -16.46
C ALA A 143 12.88 -12.64 -17.99
N ARG A 144 11.77 -12.99 -18.66
CA ARG A 144 11.63 -12.98 -20.11
C ARG A 144 10.46 -12.08 -20.51
N ARG A 145 10.67 -11.27 -21.55
CA ARG A 145 9.64 -10.41 -22.14
C ARG A 145 9.62 -10.63 -23.64
N THR A 146 8.49 -11.10 -24.16
CA THR A 146 8.22 -11.21 -25.60
C THR A 146 7.66 -9.91 -26.16
N VAL A 147 6.93 -9.16 -25.33
CA VAL A 147 6.44 -7.82 -25.63
C VAL A 147 7.16 -6.80 -24.75
N ARG A 148 7.52 -5.66 -25.33
CA ARG A 148 8.24 -4.58 -24.64
C ARG A 148 7.48 -3.28 -24.82
N TRP A 149 7.43 -2.49 -23.75
CA TRP A 149 6.87 -1.15 -23.76
C TRP A 149 7.91 -0.14 -23.27
N ASP A 150 7.77 1.09 -23.75
CA ASP A 150 8.38 2.23 -23.09
C ASP A 150 7.73 2.37 -21.72
N LYS A 151 8.53 2.27 -20.66
CA LYS A 151 8.00 2.20 -19.29
C LYS A 151 7.38 3.52 -18.83
N ALA A 152 7.77 4.65 -19.41
CA ALA A 152 7.28 5.95 -19.00
C ALA A 152 5.95 6.31 -19.68
N THR A 153 5.80 5.93 -20.96
CA THR A 153 4.68 6.28 -21.84
C THR A 153 3.73 5.11 -22.09
N ARG A 154 4.10 3.88 -21.70
CA ARG A 154 3.36 2.63 -21.92
C ARG A 154 3.17 2.25 -23.39
N LYS A 155 3.79 2.98 -24.32
CA LYS A 155 3.71 2.68 -25.76
C LYS A 155 4.48 1.41 -26.08
N LEU A 156 3.89 0.57 -26.94
CA LEU A 156 4.52 -0.62 -27.47
C LEU A 156 5.82 -0.25 -28.20
N LEU A 157 6.89 -0.97 -27.91
CA LEU A 157 8.19 -0.83 -28.59
C LEU A 157 8.28 -1.83 -29.75
N PRO A 158 9.06 -1.50 -30.80
CA PRO A 158 9.32 -2.45 -31.87
C PRO A 158 10.04 -3.70 -31.34
N PRO A 159 9.91 -4.84 -32.03
CA PRO A 159 10.69 -6.04 -31.73
C PRO A 159 12.19 -5.73 -31.68
N SER A 160 12.89 -6.32 -30.70
CA SER A 160 14.35 -6.20 -30.53
C SER A 160 15.12 -7.16 -31.41
#